data_AF-A0A356P837-F1
#
_entry.id   AF-A0A356P837-F1
#
_cell.length_a   1.000
_cell.length_b   1.000
_cell.length_c   1.000
_cell.angle_alpha   90.00
_cell.angle_beta   90.00
_cell.angle_gamma   90.00
#
_symmetry.space_group_name_H-M   'P 1'
#
loop_
_entity.id
_entity.type
_entity.pdbx_description
1 polymer ?
#
loop_
_entity_poly.entity_id
_entity_poly.type
_entity_poly.pdbx_seq_one_letter_code
_entity_poly.pdbx_strand_id
1 'polypeptide(L)'
;MALKIVYQICCGIDVHKTFVVACIASTNKGVTSYKRHRFSTFTKGLRELSQWLCENNCSEVCMESTGKYWIPIFNILEDSCNITLAHPKYVKAIRGKKTDNKDAQWIADLFKHDLVAGSFMPPLVIRQLRDLMRYRAKLTNFMSSEKNRLQNCLTVSNIQLGSVLSDTFGKSSMKIIDKILENPLDTTFDLESLVHGSLLKKLPELELAVDGFITLEQAGKLKIIKQHYEDLTERRSDLEKIILSLSLPYAEELNLILTVPSF
;
A
#
# COMPACT_ATOMS: atom_id res chain seq x y z
N MET A 1 -41.26 19.61 -4.28
CA MET A 1 -40.90 18.92 -3.02
C MET A 1 -39.56 19.46 -2.55
N ALA A 2 -39.47 19.88 -1.28
CA ALA A 2 -38.18 20.22 -0.68
C ALA A 2 -37.45 18.92 -0.26
N LEU A 3 -36.13 18.89 -0.38
CA LEU A 3 -35.32 17.75 0.07
C LEU A 3 -35.39 17.64 1.60
N LYS A 4 -35.53 16.41 2.12
CA LYS A 4 -35.57 16.13 3.56
C LYS A 4 -34.22 16.47 4.20
N ILE A 5 -34.24 17.15 5.34
CA ILE A 5 -33.05 17.34 6.17
C ILE A 5 -32.92 16.10 7.07
N VAL A 6 -31.83 15.35 6.88
CA VAL A 6 -31.50 14.15 7.66
C VAL A 6 -30.61 14.53 8.84
N TYR A 7 -29.59 15.35 8.60
CA TYR A 7 -28.68 15.83 9.64
C TYR A 7 -28.91 17.32 9.87
N GLN A 8 -29.41 17.69 11.06
CA GLN A 8 -29.71 19.08 11.41
C GLN A 8 -28.45 19.93 11.63
N ILE A 9 -27.39 19.31 12.17
CA ILE A 9 -26.06 19.91 12.32
C ILE A 9 -25.07 18.91 11.75
N CYS A 10 -24.39 19.25 10.66
CA CYS A 10 -23.38 18.40 10.06
C CYS A 10 -22.23 19.23 9.49
N CYS A 11 -21.08 18.59 9.27
CA CYS A 11 -19.90 19.23 8.69
C CYS A 11 -19.53 18.60 7.35
N GLY A 12 -19.26 19.44 6.35
CA GLY A 12 -18.52 19.04 5.15
C GLY A 12 -17.07 19.47 5.25
N ILE A 13 -16.14 18.56 5.01
CA ILE A 13 -14.70 18.79 5.07
C ILE A 13 -14.06 18.55 3.71
N ASP A 14 -13.47 19.60 3.15
CA ASP A 14 -12.56 19.51 2.00
C ASP A 14 -11.13 19.30 2.50
N VAL A 15 -10.46 18.28 1.96
CA VAL A 15 -9.20 17.75 2.48
C VAL A 15 -8.06 18.03 1.50
N HIS A 16 -7.07 18.79 1.96
CA HIS A 16 -5.82 19.02 1.23
C HIS A 16 -4.61 18.48 1.99
N LYS A 17 -3.44 18.57 1.33
CA LYS A 17 -2.17 18.09 1.90
C LYS A 17 -1.73 18.85 3.15
N THR A 18 -1.92 20.17 3.21
CA THR A 18 -1.36 21.05 4.25
C THR A 18 -2.42 21.77 5.09
N PHE A 19 -3.69 21.70 4.69
CA PHE A 19 -4.80 22.31 5.38
C PHE A 19 -6.09 21.54 5.09
N VAL A 20 -7.11 21.79 5.90
CA VAL A 20 -8.48 21.34 5.66
C VAL A 20 -9.42 22.52 5.80
N VAL A 21 -10.50 22.51 5.02
CA VAL A 21 -11.57 23.50 5.13
C VAL A 21 -12.81 22.78 5.61
N ALA A 22 -13.31 23.16 6.78
CA ALA A 22 -14.50 22.59 7.39
C ALA A 22 -15.65 23.59 7.29
N CYS A 23 -16.83 23.11 6.91
CA CYS A 23 -18.06 23.89 6.84
C CYS A 23 -19.14 23.19 7.65
N ILE A 24 -19.50 23.74 8.81
CA ILE A 24 -20.68 23.30 9.58
C ILE A 24 -21.91 23.92 8.94
N ALA A 25 -22.87 23.09 8.55
CA ALA A 25 -24.22 23.47 8.20
C ALA A 25 -25.14 23.20 9.40
N SER A 26 -25.86 24.23 9.84
CA SER A 26 -26.87 24.12 10.90
C SER A 26 -28.22 24.57 10.36
N THR A 27 -29.18 23.66 10.32
CA THR A 27 -30.53 23.91 9.81
C THR A 27 -31.52 24.12 10.95
N ASN A 28 -32.29 25.20 10.90
CA ASN A 28 -33.39 25.47 11.81
C ASN A 28 -34.61 25.91 11.00
N LYS A 29 -35.76 25.23 11.19
CA LYS A 29 -37.01 25.49 10.44
C LYS A 29 -36.81 25.59 8.92
N GLY A 30 -35.93 24.75 8.36
CA GLY A 30 -35.64 24.71 6.92
C GLY A 30 -34.62 25.74 6.42
N VAL A 31 -34.19 26.68 7.25
CA VAL A 31 -33.15 27.66 6.91
C VAL A 31 -31.80 27.12 7.37
N THR A 32 -30.84 27.00 6.46
CA THR A 32 -29.48 26.53 6.76
C THR A 32 -28.55 27.74 6.93
N SER A 33 -27.82 27.76 8.03
CA SER A 33 -26.70 28.68 8.28
C SER A 33 -25.37 27.92 8.21
N TYR A 34 -24.29 28.63 7.88
CA TYR A 34 -22.98 28.00 7.68
C TYR A 34 -21.90 28.69 8.53
N LYS A 35 -21.07 27.89 9.19
CA LYS A 35 -19.81 28.33 9.80
C LYS A 35 -18.66 27.64 9.08
N ARG A 36 -17.68 28.42 8.63
CA ARG A 36 -16.52 27.92 7.89
C ARG A 36 -15.25 28.25 8.63
N HIS A 37 -14.34 27.30 8.70
CA HIS A 37 -13.03 27.53 9.28
C HIS A 37 -11.98 26.68 8.58
N ARG A 38 -10.77 27.21 8.45
CA ARG A 38 -9.62 26.53 7.86
C ARG A 38 -8.68 26.10 8.97
N PHE A 39 -8.27 24.84 8.96
CA PHE A 39 -7.35 24.28 9.94
C PHE A 39 -6.07 23.77 9.28
N SER A 40 -4.98 23.75 10.04
CA SER A 40 -3.76 23.06 9.62
C SER A 40 -3.93 21.55 9.73
N THR A 41 -3.26 20.80 8.84
CA THR A 41 -3.16 19.33 8.93
C THR A 41 -2.18 18.83 10.00
N PHE A 42 -1.45 19.72 10.69
CA PHE A 42 -0.68 19.31 11.86
C PHE A 42 -1.61 18.85 12.99
N THR A 43 -1.16 17.92 13.84
CA THR A 43 -1.97 17.35 14.93
C THR A 43 -2.65 18.41 15.80
N LYS A 44 -1.96 19.52 16.10
CA LYS A 44 -2.56 20.64 16.83
C LYS A 44 -3.77 21.23 16.09
N GLY A 45 -3.63 21.50 14.79
CA GLY A 45 -4.71 22.03 13.96
C GLY A 45 -5.88 21.05 13.80
N LEU A 46 -5.60 19.75 13.75
CA LEU A 46 -6.66 18.72 13.70
C LEU A 46 -7.40 18.58 15.04
N ARG A 47 -6.70 18.77 16.17
CA ARG A 47 -7.35 18.86 17.50
C ARG A 47 -8.18 20.12 17.64
N GLU A 48 -7.71 21.25 17.12
CA GLU A 48 -8.50 22.49 17.03
C GLU A 48 -9.76 22.29 16.18
N LEU A 49 -9.68 21.54 15.07
CA LEU A 49 -10.85 21.13 14.29
C LEU A 49 -11.82 20.29 15.14
N SER A 50 -11.34 19.25 15.83
CA SER A 50 -12.16 18.41 16.69
C SER A 50 -12.85 19.21 17.79
N GLN A 51 -12.12 20.09 18.47
CA GLN A 51 -12.66 20.98 19.49
C GLN A 51 -13.71 21.93 18.90
N TRP A 52 -13.46 22.53 17.74
CA TRP A 52 -14.40 23.41 17.06
C TRP A 52 -15.69 22.70 16.65
N LEU A 53 -15.62 21.44 16.21
CA LEU A 53 -16.80 20.60 15.94
C LEU A 53 -17.61 20.36 17.23
N CYS A 54 -16.93 20.01 18.32
CA CYS A 54 -17.53 19.78 19.64
C CYS A 54 -18.24 21.04 20.18
N GLU A 55 -17.57 22.21 20.15
CA GLU A 55 -18.13 23.50 20.58
C GLU A 55 -19.38 23.91 19.81
N ASN A 56 -19.55 23.38 18.59
CA ASN A 56 -20.72 23.64 17.74
C ASN A 56 -21.72 22.48 17.73
N ASN A 57 -21.59 21.49 18.63
CA ASN A 57 -22.44 20.30 18.72
C ASN A 57 -22.56 19.55 17.38
N CYS A 58 -21.46 19.46 16.64
CA CYS A 58 -21.41 18.81 15.32
C CYS A 58 -20.66 17.47 15.40
N SER A 59 -21.41 16.37 15.51
CA SER A 59 -20.86 15.00 15.49
C SER A 59 -20.89 14.35 14.11
N GLU A 60 -21.75 14.83 13.21
CA GLU A 60 -21.94 14.24 11.89
C GLU A 60 -21.00 14.91 10.88
N VAL A 61 -20.04 14.16 10.35
CA VAL A 61 -18.97 14.71 9.50
C VAL A 61 -18.91 13.93 8.18
N CYS A 62 -18.88 14.65 7.07
CA CYS A 62 -18.59 14.09 5.76
C CYS A 62 -17.31 14.72 5.20
N MET A 63 -16.39 13.89 4.72
CA MET A 63 -15.13 14.36 4.15
C MET A 63 -14.80 13.66 2.83
N GLU A 64 -14.21 14.40 1.89
CA GLU A 64 -13.74 13.83 0.63
C GLU A 64 -12.54 12.89 0.86
N SER A 65 -12.56 11.70 0.26
CA SER A 65 -11.47 10.74 0.36
C SER A 65 -10.28 11.10 -0.55
N THR A 66 -9.65 12.26 -0.32
CA THR A 66 -8.52 12.77 -1.13
C THR A 66 -7.22 12.02 -0.81
N GLY A 67 -6.89 11.02 -1.63
CA GLY A 67 -5.65 10.24 -1.47
C GLY A 67 -5.54 9.61 -0.09
N LYS A 68 -4.38 9.78 0.58
CA LYS A 68 -4.17 9.38 1.98
C LYS A 68 -4.44 10.49 3.00
N TYR A 69 -4.74 11.71 2.55
CA TYR A 69 -4.74 12.88 3.40
C TYR A 69 -5.92 12.95 4.36
N TRP A 70 -6.99 12.19 4.11
CA TRP A 70 -8.13 12.08 5.02
C TRP A 70 -7.80 11.24 6.27
N ILE A 71 -6.81 10.34 6.22
CA ILE A 71 -6.50 9.40 7.30
C ILE A 71 -6.15 10.12 8.62
N PRO A 72 -5.27 11.15 8.64
CA PRO A 72 -4.97 11.87 9.87
C PRO A 72 -6.18 12.59 10.48
N ILE A 73 -7.10 13.09 9.65
CA ILE A 73 -8.35 13.72 10.14
C ILE A 73 -9.25 12.65 10.74
N PHE A 74 -9.43 11.53 10.03
CA PHE A 74 -10.22 10.39 10.51
C PHE A 74 -9.71 9.90 11.87
N ASN A 75 -8.39 9.67 12.01
CA ASN A 75 -7.81 9.19 13.26
C ASN A 75 -8.00 10.13 14.46
N ILE A 76 -8.17 11.44 14.24
CA ILE A 76 -8.42 12.41 15.31
C ILE A 76 -9.91 12.51 15.64
N LEU A 77 -10.78 12.34 14.64
CA LEU A 77 -12.22 12.52 14.78
C LEU A 77 -12.97 11.23 15.14
N GLU A 78 -12.40 10.05 14.89
CA GLU A 78 -13.04 8.73 15.00
C GLU A 78 -13.76 8.51 16.35
N ASP A 79 -13.17 8.96 17.47
CA ASP A 79 -13.75 8.77 18.80
C ASP A 79 -14.88 9.77 19.14
N SER A 80 -15.02 10.85 18.36
CA SER A 80 -15.91 11.98 18.67
C SER A 80 -16.98 12.26 17.62
N CYS A 81 -16.84 11.69 16.42
CA CYS A 81 -17.66 12.00 15.26
C CYS A 81 -18.07 10.74 14.49
N ASN A 82 -19.28 10.77 13.93
CA ASN A 82 -19.73 9.83 12.92
C ASN A 82 -19.25 10.31 11.55
N ILE A 83 -18.27 9.59 10.98
CA ILE A 83 -17.57 10.04 9.78
C ILE A 83 -18.06 9.28 8.53
N THR A 84 -18.58 10.03 7.58
CA THR A 84 -18.89 9.58 6.22
C THR A 84 -17.75 9.95 5.28
N LEU A 85 -17.06 8.94 4.75
CA LEU A 85 -16.04 9.15 3.72
C LEU A 85 -16.65 9.12 2.33
N ALA A 86 -16.64 10.28 1.67
CA ALA A 86 -17.24 10.45 0.36
C ALA A 86 -16.22 10.16 -0.75
N HIS A 87 -16.62 9.36 -1.73
CA HIS A 87 -15.81 9.16 -2.93
C HIS A 87 -15.82 10.46 -3.79
N PRO A 88 -14.66 11.00 -4.20
CA PRO A 88 -14.52 12.28 -4.93
C PRO A 88 -15.47 12.45 -6.12
N LYS A 89 -15.72 11.36 -6.86
CA LYS A 89 -16.65 11.33 -8.01
C LYS A 89 -18.06 11.84 -7.66
N TYR A 90 -18.57 11.57 -6.46
CA TYR A 90 -19.95 11.87 -6.08
C TYR A 90 -20.11 13.22 -5.37
N VAL A 91 -19.03 13.77 -4.81
CA VAL A 91 -19.03 15.07 -4.12
C VAL A 91 -18.37 16.19 -4.93
N LYS A 92 -18.03 15.93 -6.19
CA LYS A 92 -17.38 16.91 -7.06
C LYS A 92 -18.30 18.08 -7.38
N ALA A 93 -17.88 19.29 -7.02
CA ALA A 93 -18.59 20.52 -7.37
C ALA A 93 -18.63 20.80 -8.88
N ILE A 94 -19.63 21.57 -9.33
CA ILE A 94 -19.83 21.98 -10.72
C ILE A 94 -18.66 22.87 -11.19
N ARG A 95 -18.13 22.60 -12.40
CA ARG A 95 -16.99 23.33 -12.98
C ARG A 95 -17.28 24.83 -13.14
N GLY A 96 -16.28 25.67 -12.83
CA GLY A 96 -16.25 27.09 -13.20
C GLY A 96 -16.31 28.10 -12.04
N LYS A 97 -16.58 27.69 -10.80
CA LYS A 97 -16.59 28.58 -9.60
C LYS A 97 -16.07 27.89 -8.32
N LYS A 98 -15.09 26.99 -8.46
CA LYS A 98 -14.53 26.15 -7.38
C LYS A 98 -13.63 26.98 -6.45
N THR A 99 -13.84 26.89 -5.14
CA THR A 99 -12.94 27.37 -4.08
C THR A 99 -13.08 26.43 -2.90
N ASP A 100 -12.02 26.15 -2.14
CA ASP A 100 -12.04 25.21 -1.01
C ASP A 100 -13.22 25.46 -0.02
N ASN A 101 -13.54 26.74 0.27
CA ASN A 101 -14.70 27.13 1.10
C ASN A 101 -16.06 26.72 0.54
N LYS A 102 -16.21 26.72 -0.79
CA LYS A 102 -17.44 26.32 -1.49
C LYS A 102 -17.50 24.81 -1.62
N ASP A 103 -16.37 24.15 -1.77
CA ASP A 103 -16.31 22.68 -1.83
C ASP A 103 -16.71 22.07 -0.48
N ALA A 104 -16.16 22.57 0.63
CA ALA A 104 -16.56 22.16 1.97
C ALA A 104 -18.06 22.40 2.23
N GLN A 105 -18.58 23.55 1.79
CA GLN A 105 -20.01 23.86 1.88
C GLN A 105 -20.85 22.92 1.02
N TRP A 106 -20.42 22.62 -0.20
CA TRP A 106 -21.10 21.70 -1.11
C TRP A 106 -21.17 20.29 -0.54
N ILE A 107 -20.09 19.81 0.07
CA ILE A 107 -20.09 18.52 0.80
C ILE A 107 -21.12 18.54 1.92
N ALA A 108 -21.17 19.61 2.73
CA ALA A 108 -22.15 19.75 3.80
C ALA A 108 -23.60 19.77 3.27
N ASP A 109 -23.83 20.44 2.14
CA ASP A 109 -25.15 20.54 1.51
C ASP A 109 -25.63 19.21 0.94
N LEU A 110 -24.75 18.40 0.37
CA LEU A 110 -25.10 17.03 -0.04
C LEU A 110 -25.34 16.14 1.19
N PHE A 111 -24.45 16.24 2.18
CA PHE A 111 -24.46 15.37 3.34
C PHE A 111 -25.69 15.58 4.22
N LYS A 112 -26.11 16.83 4.50
CA LYS A 112 -27.30 17.12 5.33
C LYS A 112 -28.59 16.49 4.81
N HIS A 113 -28.64 16.18 3.51
CA HIS A 113 -29.76 15.54 2.82
C HIS A 113 -29.56 14.03 2.61
N ASP A 114 -28.48 13.45 3.14
CA ASP A 114 -28.10 12.04 2.97
C ASP A 114 -27.92 11.63 1.49
N LEU A 115 -27.44 12.57 0.67
CA LEU A 115 -27.19 12.34 -0.76
C LEU A 115 -25.79 11.80 -1.05
N VAL A 116 -25.02 11.47 -0.01
CA VAL A 116 -23.64 10.99 -0.12
C VAL A 116 -23.56 9.55 0.38
N ALA A 117 -23.31 8.62 -0.53
CA ALA A 117 -23.01 7.24 -0.15
C ALA A 117 -21.60 7.16 0.48
N GLY A 118 -21.56 6.78 1.76
CA GLY A 118 -20.31 6.58 2.48
C GLY A 118 -19.52 5.37 1.97
N SER A 119 -18.20 5.54 1.84
CA SER A 119 -17.28 4.43 1.60
C SER A 119 -17.12 3.60 2.87
N PHE A 120 -17.12 2.28 2.74
CA PHE A 120 -16.90 1.40 3.90
C PHE A 120 -15.51 1.64 4.52
N MET A 121 -15.50 1.94 5.82
CA MET A 121 -14.28 2.04 6.61
C MET A 121 -14.22 0.90 7.63
N PRO A 122 -13.28 -0.05 7.49
CA PRO A 122 -13.20 -1.14 8.45
C PRO A 122 -12.61 -0.67 9.79
N PRO A 123 -12.75 -1.48 10.87
CA PRO A 123 -12.13 -1.21 12.16
C PRO A 123 -10.62 -1.00 12.07
N LEU A 124 -10.05 -0.26 13.03
CA LEU A 124 -8.62 0.10 13.06
C LEU A 124 -7.67 -1.08 12.81
N VAL A 125 -7.89 -2.20 13.51
CA VAL A 125 -7.07 -3.41 13.38
C VAL A 125 -7.05 -3.93 11.93
N ILE A 126 -8.21 -3.96 11.28
CA ILE A 126 -8.32 -4.38 9.87
C ILE A 126 -7.68 -3.34 8.95
N ARG A 127 -7.78 -2.03 9.24
CA ARG A 127 -7.09 -0.98 8.47
C ARG A 127 -5.57 -1.17 8.52
N GLN A 128 -5.02 -1.46 9.69
CA GLN A 128 -3.60 -1.75 9.90
C GLN A 128 -3.17 -2.99 9.12
N LEU A 129 -3.89 -4.10 9.24
CA LEU A 129 -3.63 -5.32 8.46
C LEU A 129 -3.61 -5.05 6.95
N ARG A 130 -4.59 -4.30 6.44
CA ARG A 130 -4.67 -3.94 5.01
C ARG A 130 -3.47 -3.11 4.56
N ASP A 131 -2.98 -2.20 5.38
CA ASP A 131 -1.81 -1.37 5.04
C ASP A 131 -0.53 -2.22 4.98
N LEU A 132 -0.29 -3.04 6.02
CA LEU A 132 0.86 -3.95 6.07
C LEU A 132 0.84 -4.95 4.90
N MET A 133 -0.32 -5.54 4.60
CA MET A 133 -0.48 -6.47 3.46
C MET A 133 -0.23 -5.80 2.11
N ARG A 134 -0.61 -4.53 1.92
CA ARG A 134 -0.25 -3.79 0.70
C ARG A 134 1.26 -3.62 0.58
N TYR A 135 1.96 -3.33 1.67
CA TYR A 135 3.41 -3.21 1.64
C TYR A 135 4.08 -4.56 1.38
N ARG A 136 3.58 -5.66 1.97
CA ARG A 136 4.03 -7.03 1.67
C ARG A 136 3.92 -7.35 0.18
N ALA A 137 2.80 -6.98 -0.45
CA ALA A 137 2.62 -7.14 -1.90
C ALA A 137 3.64 -6.30 -2.71
N LYS A 138 3.99 -5.09 -2.25
CA LYS A 138 5.05 -4.28 -2.87
C LYS A 138 6.42 -4.93 -2.76
N LEU A 139 6.79 -5.45 -1.59
CA LEU A 139 8.05 -6.18 -1.42
C LEU A 139 8.12 -7.39 -2.35
N THR A 140 7.03 -8.13 -2.50
CA THR A 140 6.93 -9.26 -3.45
C THR A 140 7.18 -8.80 -4.90
N ASN A 141 6.59 -7.66 -5.30
CA ASN A 141 6.82 -7.11 -6.64
C ASN A 141 8.28 -6.64 -6.85
N PHE A 142 8.90 -6.07 -5.82
CA PHE A 142 10.32 -5.69 -5.88
C PHE A 142 11.22 -6.93 -6.00
N MET A 143 10.94 -7.99 -5.23
CA MET A 143 11.65 -9.26 -5.37
C MET A 143 11.55 -9.79 -6.80
N SER A 144 10.35 -9.85 -7.39
CA SER A 144 10.19 -10.25 -8.80
C SER A 144 10.98 -9.36 -9.76
N SER A 145 11.05 -8.06 -9.49
CA SER A 145 11.83 -7.13 -10.31
C SER A 145 13.34 -7.42 -10.21
N GLU A 146 13.85 -7.71 -9.01
CA GLU A 146 15.26 -8.12 -8.84
C GLU A 146 15.54 -9.49 -9.46
N LYS A 147 14.58 -10.43 -9.42
CA LYS A 147 14.71 -11.71 -10.14
C LYS A 147 14.94 -11.51 -11.62
N ASN A 148 14.13 -10.66 -12.25
CA ASN A 148 14.27 -10.34 -13.66
C ASN A 148 15.59 -9.63 -13.97
N ARG A 149 16.04 -8.73 -13.10
CA ARG A 149 17.33 -8.03 -13.25
C ARG A 149 18.52 -8.99 -13.17
N LEU A 150 18.47 -9.94 -12.25
CA LEU A 150 19.48 -10.99 -12.12
C LEU A 150 19.55 -11.84 -13.39
N GLN A 151 18.40 -12.34 -13.85
CA GLN A 151 18.31 -13.14 -15.08
C GLN A 151 18.85 -12.37 -16.29
N ASN A 152 18.49 -11.09 -16.44
CA ASN A 152 19.03 -10.25 -17.50
C ASN A 152 20.55 -10.11 -17.44
N CYS A 153 21.13 -10.02 -16.24
CA CYS A 153 22.58 -9.94 -16.07
C CYS A 153 23.25 -11.25 -16.52
N LEU A 154 22.68 -12.40 -16.15
CA LEU A 154 23.14 -13.70 -16.63
C LEU A 154 23.06 -13.78 -18.17
N THR A 155 21.94 -13.37 -18.77
CA THR A 155 21.77 -13.37 -20.24
C THR A 155 22.78 -12.46 -20.94
N VAL A 156 23.02 -11.25 -20.43
CA VAL A 156 24.04 -10.33 -20.98
C VAL A 156 25.44 -10.95 -20.94
N SER A 157 25.71 -11.76 -19.91
CA SER A 157 26.96 -12.51 -19.77
C SER A 157 26.95 -13.88 -20.46
N ASN A 158 25.94 -14.18 -21.27
CA ASN A 158 25.75 -15.50 -21.90
C ASN A 158 25.76 -16.69 -20.92
N ILE A 159 25.36 -16.46 -19.67
CA ILE A 159 25.17 -17.51 -18.66
C ILE A 159 23.70 -17.95 -18.73
N GLN A 160 23.44 -19.15 -19.24
CA GLN A 160 22.10 -19.62 -19.63
C GLN A 160 21.47 -20.57 -18.59
N LEU A 161 21.72 -20.33 -17.29
CA LEU A 161 21.19 -21.19 -16.20
C LEU A 161 19.66 -21.35 -16.24
N GLY A 162 18.93 -20.32 -16.67
CA GLY A 162 17.46 -20.35 -16.81
C GLY A 162 16.94 -21.29 -17.90
N SER A 163 17.79 -21.73 -18.83
CA SER A 163 17.42 -22.70 -19.87
C SER A 163 17.48 -24.14 -19.38
N VAL A 164 18.25 -24.40 -18.32
CA VAL A 164 18.50 -25.75 -17.76
C VAL A 164 17.75 -25.97 -16.45
N LEU A 165 17.70 -24.92 -15.62
CA LEU A 165 17.11 -24.95 -14.28
C LEU A 165 15.67 -24.41 -14.31
N SER A 166 14.76 -25.09 -13.61
CA SER A 166 13.38 -24.64 -13.45
C SER A 166 13.24 -23.40 -12.55
N ASP A 167 14.21 -23.18 -11.65
CA ASP A 167 14.26 -22.01 -10.77
C ASP A 167 15.70 -21.50 -10.65
N THR A 168 15.98 -20.33 -11.23
CA THR A 168 17.30 -19.67 -11.16
C THR A 168 17.63 -19.13 -9.77
N PHE A 169 16.67 -19.12 -8.84
CA PHE A 169 16.84 -18.74 -7.44
C PHE A 169 16.87 -19.94 -6.49
N GLY A 170 16.86 -21.16 -7.03
CA GLY A 170 17.01 -22.38 -6.25
C GLY A 170 18.42 -22.53 -5.66
N LYS A 171 18.56 -23.36 -4.62
CA LYS A 171 19.81 -23.52 -3.84
C LYS A 171 21.03 -23.79 -4.72
N SER A 172 20.94 -24.74 -5.66
CA SER A 172 22.06 -25.09 -6.54
C SER A 172 22.40 -23.96 -7.52
N SER A 173 21.39 -23.30 -8.10
CA SER A 173 21.59 -22.14 -8.99
C SER A 173 22.33 -21.02 -8.26
N MET A 174 21.91 -20.70 -7.03
CA MET A 174 22.54 -19.65 -6.24
C MET A 174 23.97 -20.02 -5.84
N LYS A 175 24.26 -21.29 -5.52
CA LYS A 175 25.64 -21.76 -5.29
C LYS A 175 26.54 -21.58 -6.52
N ILE A 176 26.04 -21.90 -7.71
CA ILE A 176 26.77 -21.71 -8.98
C ILE A 176 27.03 -20.22 -9.21
N ILE A 177 26.01 -19.38 -9.05
CA ILE A 177 26.14 -17.93 -9.20
C ILE A 177 27.14 -17.36 -8.18
N ASP A 178 27.06 -17.78 -6.91
CA ASP A 178 28.02 -17.38 -5.88
C ASP A 178 29.44 -17.77 -6.26
N LYS A 179 29.64 -18.98 -6.81
CA LYS A 179 30.96 -19.42 -7.25
C LYS A 179 31.51 -18.58 -8.41
N ILE A 180 30.68 -18.28 -9.41
CA ILE A 180 31.02 -17.35 -10.50
C ILE A 180 31.36 -15.97 -9.95
N LEU A 181 30.67 -15.51 -8.92
CA LEU A 181 30.90 -14.19 -8.32
C LEU A 181 32.13 -14.12 -7.40
N GLU A 182 32.58 -15.24 -6.82
CA GLU A 182 33.83 -15.35 -6.06
C GLU A 182 35.03 -15.03 -6.96
N ASN A 183 35.10 -15.68 -8.13
CA ASN A 183 36.13 -15.44 -9.13
C ASN A 183 35.53 -15.41 -10.55
N PRO A 184 35.11 -14.23 -11.06
CA PRO A 184 34.47 -14.10 -12.37
C PRO A 184 35.33 -14.53 -13.57
N LEU A 185 36.64 -14.66 -13.37
CA LEU A 185 37.59 -15.08 -14.41
C LEU A 185 37.88 -16.58 -14.37
N ASP A 186 37.40 -17.30 -13.35
CA ASP A 186 37.58 -18.74 -13.23
C ASP A 186 36.49 -19.50 -13.97
N THR A 187 36.88 -20.20 -15.02
CA THR A 187 36.02 -21.09 -15.82
C THR A 187 36.19 -22.57 -15.48
N THR A 188 37.03 -22.89 -14.48
CA THR A 188 37.48 -24.25 -14.16
C THR A 188 36.95 -24.80 -12.84
N PHE A 189 36.01 -24.10 -12.21
CA PHE A 189 35.46 -24.52 -10.92
C PHE A 189 34.65 -25.82 -11.04
N ASP A 190 34.74 -26.65 -10.00
CA ASP A 190 34.04 -27.94 -9.93
C ASP A 190 32.52 -27.73 -9.78
N LEU A 191 31.81 -27.84 -10.91
CA LEU A 191 30.36 -27.70 -10.98
C LEU A 191 29.62 -28.87 -10.33
N GLU A 192 30.20 -30.08 -10.34
CA GLU A 192 29.58 -31.29 -9.78
C GLU A 192 29.39 -31.16 -8.28
N SER A 193 30.36 -30.56 -7.59
CA SER A 193 30.27 -30.27 -6.14
C SER A 193 29.14 -29.31 -5.74
N LEU A 194 28.64 -28.49 -6.69
CA LEU A 194 27.65 -27.45 -6.44
C LEU A 194 26.21 -27.92 -6.70
N VAL A 195 26.03 -29.07 -7.34
CA VAL A 195 24.72 -29.62 -7.72
C VAL A 195 24.42 -30.92 -6.98
N HIS A 196 23.14 -31.22 -6.80
CA HIS A 196 22.70 -32.42 -6.08
C HIS A 196 21.48 -33.05 -6.73
N GLY A 197 21.26 -34.35 -6.47
CA GLY A 197 20.05 -35.07 -6.84
C GLY A 197 19.85 -35.17 -8.35
N SER A 198 18.64 -34.85 -8.83
CA SER A 198 18.29 -34.94 -10.25
C SER A 198 19.08 -34.00 -11.15
N LEU A 199 19.72 -32.96 -10.60
CA LEU A 199 20.54 -32.02 -11.37
C LEU A 199 21.87 -32.61 -11.82
N LEU A 200 22.39 -33.65 -11.16
CA LEU A 200 23.59 -34.36 -11.60
C LEU A 200 23.42 -34.94 -13.01
N LYS A 201 22.19 -35.33 -13.38
CA LYS A 201 21.87 -35.79 -14.75
C LYS A 201 21.96 -34.69 -15.80
N LYS A 202 21.87 -33.43 -15.38
CA LYS A 202 21.93 -32.24 -16.25
C LYS A 202 23.32 -31.58 -16.24
N LEU A 203 24.32 -32.19 -15.60
CA LEU A 203 25.66 -31.62 -15.48
C LEU A 203 26.25 -31.20 -16.85
N PRO A 204 26.16 -32.00 -17.93
CA PRO A 204 26.67 -31.57 -19.23
C PRO A 204 25.98 -30.32 -19.80
N GLU A 205 24.65 -30.20 -19.60
CA GLU A 205 23.91 -29.00 -20.00
C GLU A 205 24.27 -27.79 -19.12
N LEU A 206 24.55 -28.01 -17.84
CA LEU A 206 24.95 -26.94 -16.92
C LEU A 206 26.34 -26.41 -17.21
N GLU A 207 27.29 -27.27 -17.59
CA GLU A 207 28.63 -26.85 -18.05
C GLU A 207 28.51 -25.92 -19.25
N LEU A 208 27.69 -26.28 -20.24
CA LEU A 208 27.39 -25.42 -21.38
C LEU A 208 26.68 -24.12 -20.97
N ALA A 209 25.82 -24.18 -19.95
CA ALA A 209 25.07 -23.01 -19.49
C ALA A 209 25.93 -22.00 -18.72
N VAL A 210 27.01 -22.44 -18.06
CA VAL A 210 27.93 -21.54 -17.33
C VAL A 210 29.11 -21.05 -18.18
N ASP A 211 29.34 -21.64 -19.35
CA ASP A 211 30.33 -21.22 -20.35
C ASP A 211 29.93 -19.89 -21.02
N GLY A 212 29.98 -18.82 -20.22
CA GLY A 212 29.64 -17.46 -20.60
C GLY A 212 30.80 -16.47 -20.41
N PHE A 213 30.54 -15.22 -20.74
CA PHE A 213 31.50 -14.12 -20.58
C PHE A 213 30.95 -13.06 -19.61
N ILE A 214 31.41 -13.11 -18.36
CA ILE A 214 31.05 -12.12 -17.33
C ILE A 214 32.21 -11.15 -17.09
N THR A 215 31.96 -9.86 -17.31
CA THR A 215 32.95 -8.82 -16.96
C THR A 215 32.91 -8.52 -15.46
N LEU A 216 33.97 -7.92 -14.93
CA LEU A 216 34.02 -7.51 -13.52
C LEU A 216 32.89 -6.53 -13.16
N GLU A 217 32.48 -5.66 -14.09
CA GLU A 217 31.38 -4.72 -13.91
C GLU A 217 30.03 -5.43 -13.86
N GLN A 218 29.80 -6.43 -14.73
CA GLN A 218 28.58 -7.23 -14.68
C GLN A 218 28.53 -8.06 -13.39
N ALA A 219 29.64 -8.68 -12.98
CA ALA A 219 29.73 -9.38 -11.71
C ALA A 219 29.46 -8.45 -10.51
N GLY A 220 30.00 -7.22 -10.54
CA GLY A 220 29.73 -6.20 -9.52
C GLY A 220 28.25 -5.81 -9.45
N LYS A 221 27.62 -5.58 -10.60
CA LYS A 221 26.18 -5.31 -10.70
C LYS A 221 25.34 -6.48 -10.19
N LEU A 222 25.71 -7.71 -10.56
CA LEU A 222 25.02 -8.92 -10.14
C LEU A 222 25.09 -9.13 -8.62
N LYS A 223 26.25 -8.83 -7.99
CA LYS A 223 26.39 -8.82 -6.52
C LYS A 223 25.41 -7.85 -5.85
N ILE A 224 25.29 -6.62 -6.36
CA ILE A 224 24.36 -5.61 -5.82
C ILE A 224 22.90 -6.09 -5.93
N ILE A 225 22.52 -6.63 -7.09
CA ILE A 225 21.18 -7.18 -7.32
C ILE A 225 20.88 -8.33 -6.35
N LYS A 226 21.81 -9.27 -6.21
CA LYS A 226 21.67 -10.42 -5.32
C LYS A 226 21.50 -9.97 -3.86
N GLN A 227 22.36 -9.07 -3.38
CA GLN A 227 22.24 -8.52 -2.03
C GLN A 227 20.89 -7.84 -1.80
N HIS A 228 20.44 -7.02 -2.75
CA HIS A 228 19.13 -6.35 -2.62
C HIS A 228 17.97 -7.37 -2.58
N TYR A 229 18.04 -8.45 -3.35
CA TYR A 229 17.05 -9.52 -3.29
C TYR A 229 17.01 -10.22 -1.91
N GLU A 230 18.18 -10.47 -1.31
CA GLU A 230 18.30 -11.03 0.04
C GLU A 230 17.74 -10.07 1.09
N ASP A 231 18.08 -8.79 1.02
CA ASP A 231 17.54 -7.74 1.89
C ASP A 231 16.00 -7.67 1.79
N LEU A 232 15.45 -7.70 0.57
CA LEU A 232 14.00 -7.70 0.35
C LEU A 232 13.33 -8.95 0.96
N THR A 233 14.00 -10.10 0.91
CA THR A 233 13.50 -11.34 1.51
C THR A 233 13.43 -11.22 3.03
N GLU A 234 14.47 -10.68 3.66
CA GLU A 234 14.50 -10.41 5.10
C GLU A 234 13.40 -9.41 5.50
N ARG A 235 13.30 -8.27 4.82
CA ARG A 235 12.28 -7.24 5.11
C ARG A 235 10.86 -7.76 4.94
N ARG A 236 10.63 -8.66 3.97
CA ARG A 236 9.32 -9.31 3.80
C ARG A 236 9.01 -10.22 4.99
N SER A 237 9.97 -11.02 5.45
CA SER A 237 9.83 -11.89 6.61
C SER A 237 9.54 -11.10 7.89
N ASP A 238 10.26 -10.00 8.12
CA ASP A 238 10.03 -9.14 9.29
C ASP A 238 8.63 -8.52 9.28
N LEU A 239 8.16 -8.06 8.11
CA LEU A 239 6.81 -7.55 7.96
C LEU A 239 5.75 -8.64 8.17
N GLU A 240 6.00 -9.86 7.69
CA GLU A 240 5.12 -11.02 7.89
C GLU A 240 4.97 -11.37 9.37
N LYS A 241 6.02 -11.24 10.20
CA LYS A 241 5.92 -11.42 11.66
C LYS A 241 4.94 -10.42 12.29
N ILE A 242 4.99 -9.15 11.88
CA ILE A 242 4.07 -8.11 12.36
C ILE A 242 2.62 -8.44 11.95
N ILE A 243 2.43 -8.82 10.68
CA ILE A 243 1.11 -9.20 10.15
C ILE A 243 0.54 -10.38 10.93
N LEU A 244 1.33 -11.44 11.12
CA LEU A 244 0.91 -12.64 11.84
C LEU A 244 0.51 -12.32 13.28
N SER A 245 1.31 -11.52 13.99
CA SER A 245 0.98 -11.10 15.36
C SER A 245 -0.34 -10.35 15.43
N LEU A 246 -0.63 -9.48 14.46
CA LEU A 246 -1.87 -8.70 14.41
C LEU A 246 -3.07 -9.55 13.95
N SER A 247 -2.83 -10.63 13.20
CA SER A 247 -3.87 -11.52 12.70
C SER A 247 -4.25 -12.65 13.67
N LEU A 248 -3.49 -12.87 14.75
CA LEU A 248 -3.74 -13.93 15.74
C LEU A 248 -5.20 -14.00 16.23
N PRO A 249 -5.87 -12.87 16.56
CA PRO A 249 -7.26 -12.91 17.01
C PRO A 249 -8.26 -13.44 15.97
N TYR A 250 -7.86 -13.49 14.69
CA TYR A 250 -8.70 -13.91 13.56
C TYR A 250 -8.34 -15.32 13.06
N ALA A 251 -7.69 -16.14 13.89
CA ALA A 251 -7.19 -17.45 13.47
C ALA A 251 -8.31 -18.40 13.03
N GLU A 252 -9.47 -18.35 13.68
CA GLU A 252 -10.63 -19.18 13.31
C GLU A 252 -11.17 -18.77 11.93
N GLU A 253 -11.36 -17.47 11.69
CA GLU A 253 -11.82 -16.94 10.42
C GLU A 253 -10.84 -17.24 9.29
N LEU A 254 -9.53 -17.12 9.56
CA LEU A 254 -8.49 -17.48 8.59
C LEU A 254 -8.55 -18.98 8.25
N ASN A 255 -8.67 -19.85 9.25
CA ASN A 255 -8.80 -21.29 9.02
C ASN A 255 -10.05 -21.63 8.20
N LEU A 256 -11.18 -20.99 8.48
CA LEU A 256 -12.41 -21.15 7.71
C LEU A 256 -12.24 -20.71 6.26
N ILE A 257 -11.64 -19.54 6.01
CA ILE A 257 -11.39 -19.04 4.65
C ILE A 257 -10.51 -20.00 3.86
N LEU A 258 -9.48 -20.58 4.48
CA LEU A 258 -8.59 -21.56 3.85
C LEU A 258 -9.28 -22.89 3.49
N THR A 259 -10.49 -23.16 4.01
CA THR A 259 -11.29 -24.32 3.56
C THR A 259 -12.00 -24.09 2.23
N VAL A 260 -12.10 -22.82 1.77
CA VAL A 260 -12.76 -22.47 0.53
C VAL A 260 -11.78 -22.61 -0.64
N PRO A 261 -12.10 -23.41 -1.67
CA PRO A 261 -11.24 -23.51 -2.85
C PRO A 261 -11.04 -22.14 -3.49
N SER A 262 -9.80 -21.80 -3.85
CA SER A 262 -9.37 -20.53 -4.48
C SER A 262 -9.06 -19.36 -3.54
N PHE A 263 -9.04 -19.58 -2.23
CA PHE A 263 -8.45 -18.66 -1.24
C PHE A 263 -7.11 -19.16 -0.71
#